data_AF-A0A399Z282-F1
#
_entry.id   AF-A0A399Z282-F1
#
_cell.length_a   1.000
_cell.length_b   1.000
_cell.length_c   1.000
_cell.angle_alpha   90.00
_cell.angle_beta   90.00
_cell.angle_gamma   90.00
#
_symmetry.space_group_name_H-M   'P 1'
#
loop_
_entity.id
_entity.type
_entity.pdbx_description
1 polymer ?
#
loop_
_entity_poly.entity_id
_entity_poly.type
_entity_poly.pdbx_seq_one_letter_code
_entity_poly.pdbx_strand_id
1 'polypeptide(L)'
;MLRALRNAARQTAKQRPCCAHCGTPRAKLQNSGSLSFILRRDRCAQCSAPLSLRAPIVEIGTAALFAWLALRYPIGVYLGVVCFFSAVLILIAVIDLEHKLILNVVSLPMTALAFLTSPILLGGPGTTIESLALKPYWLAFLGIVTGYLVTLGIYYLGVLFLRIVNRGRAKKINTVAFGMGDVKLAGLLGALVGFPAIVYVLVYAILLGGVGAILFIAFRAATRRPYSAFTAIPYGPYLILAGAAFLYFGPELLARALGA
;
A
#
# COMPACT_ATOMS: atom_id res chain seq x y z
N MET A 1 -20.42 33.26 -4.44
CA MET A 1 -20.34 31.78 -4.50
C MET A 1 -19.03 31.26 -5.11
N LEU A 2 -18.61 31.71 -6.30
CA LEU A 2 -17.32 31.29 -6.92
C LEU A 2 -16.06 31.67 -6.13
N ARG A 3 -16.07 32.78 -5.37
CA ARG A 3 -14.96 33.15 -4.46
C ARG A 3 -14.85 32.24 -3.23
N ALA A 4 -15.95 31.68 -2.73
CA ALA A 4 -15.95 30.77 -1.59
C ALA A 4 -15.39 29.39 -1.97
N LEU A 5 -15.74 28.89 -3.16
CA LEU A 5 -15.17 27.65 -3.71
C LEU A 5 -13.67 27.81 -4.06
N ARG A 6 -13.26 29.00 -4.54
CA ARG A 6 -11.85 29.33 -4.79
C ARG A 6 -11.03 29.47 -3.50
N ASN A 7 -11.65 29.83 -2.38
CA ASN A 7 -11.02 29.88 -1.05
C ASN A 7 -10.93 28.49 -0.41
N ALA A 8 -11.91 27.61 -0.60
CA ALA A 8 -11.83 26.20 -0.19
C ALA A 8 -10.72 25.43 -0.94
N ALA A 9 -10.54 25.71 -2.23
CA ALA A 9 -9.46 25.14 -3.04
C ALA A 9 -8.05 25.68 -2.68
N ARG A 10 -7.95 26.80 -1.95
CA ARG A 10 -6.68 27.39 -1.46
C ARG A 10 -6.23 26.83 -0.10
N GLN A 11 -7.05 26.02 0.58
CA GLN A 11 -6.73 25.51 1.92
C GLN A 11 -5.77 24.31 1.95
N THR A 12 -5.33 23.79 0.81
CA THR A 12 -4.77 22.43 0.70
C THR A 12 -3.24 22.28 0.78
N ALA A 13 -2.46 23.31 1.16
CA ALA A 13 -0.99 23.15 1.22
C ALA A 13 -0.31 23.58 2.55
N LYS A 14 -1.01 24.29 3.46
CA LYS A 14 -0.35 24.87 4.65
C LYS A 14 -1.23 24.92 5.91
N GLN A 15 -2.13 23.97 6.08
CA GLN A 15 -2.85 23.83 7.36
C GLN A 15 -2.13 22.80 8.23
N ARG A 16 -1.75 23.23 9.44
CA ARG A 16 -1.22 22.31 10.45
C ARG A 16 -2.30 21.27 10.77
N PRO A 17 -1.92 20.03 11.12
CA PRO A 17 -2.91 19.03 11.50
C PRO A 17 -3.75 19.57 12.66
N CYS A 18 -5.07 19.61 12.49
CA CYS A 18 -5.97 20.10 13.51
C CYS A 18 -6.52 18.97 14.39
N CYS A 19 -7.02 19.32 15.56
CA CYS A 19 -7.83 18.41 16.35
C CYS A 19 -9.15 18.13 15.62
N ALA A 20 -9.55 16.87 15.50
CA ALA A 20 -10.81 16.49 14.87
C ALA A 20 -12.05 16.90 15.69
N HIS A 21 -11.87 17.23 16.97
CA HIS A 21 -12.97 17.58 17.87
C HIS A 21 -13.18 19.10 17.97
N CYS A 22 -12.12 19.85 18.25
CA CYS A 22 -12.21 21.31 18.44
C CYS A 22 -11.67 22.14 17.27
N GLY A 23 -11.12 21.51 16.22
CA GLY A 23 -10.60 22.22 15.03
C GLY A 23 -9.33 23.04 15.28
N THR A 24 -8.81 23.10 16.50
CA THR A 24 -7.61 23.87 16.82
C THR A 24 -6.35 23.19 16.26
N PRO A 25 -5.36 23.96 15.76
CA PRO A 25 -4.10 23.41 15.30
C PRO A 25 -3.40 22.64 16.42
N ARG A 26 -2.92 21.42 16.14
CA ARG A 26 -2.15 20.64 17.11
C ARG A 26 -0.82 21.33 17.41
N ALA A 27 -0.38 21.23 18.66
CA ALA A 27 0.96 21.63 19.05
C ALA A 27 2.00 20.80 18.27
N LYS A 28 3.20 21.36 18.00
CA LYS A 28 4.24 20.66 17.21
C LYS A 28 4.59 19.28 17.79
N LEU A 29 4.69 19.16 19.12
CA LEU A 29 4.93 17.87 19.77
C LEU A 29 3.77 16.88 19.59
N GLN A 30 2.55 17.37 19.36
CA GLN A 30 1.34 16.57 19.10
C GLN A 30 1.17 16.14 17.64
N ASN A 31 2.13 16.51 16.78
CA ASN A 31 2.15 16.06 15.38
C ASN A 31 2.74 14.65 15.24
N SER A 32 3.71 14.28 16.09
CA SER A 32 4.22 12.90 16.14
C SER A 32 3.41 12.10 17.15
N GLY A 33 2.74 11.06 16.68
CA GLY A 33 1.93 10.18 17.51
C GLY A 33 2.75 9.53 18.61
N SER A 34 3.89 8.94 18.28
CA SER A 34 4.77 8.25 19.24
C SER A 34 5.29 9.20 20.32
N LEU A 35 5.82 10.37 19.93
CA LEU A 35 6.35 11.36 20.87
C LEU A 35 5.29 11.89 21.84
N SER A 36 4.06 12.08 21.34
CA SER A 36 2.92 12.53 22.14
C SER A 36 2.57 11.52 23.23
N PHE A 37 2.52 10.23 22.90
CA PHE A 37 2.17 9.18 23.86
C PHE A 37 3.28 8.96 24.89
N ILE A 38 4.56 8.97 24.47
CA ILE A 38 5.71 8.82 25.37
C ILE A 38 5.76 9.96 26.39
N LEU A 39 5.50 11.20 25.95
CA LEU A 39 5.49 12.38 26.82
C LEU A 39 4.17 12.56 27.59
N ARG A 40 3.28 11.55 27.60
CA ARG A 40 1.95 11.59 28.23
C ARG A 40 1.10 12.79 27.79
N ARG A 41 1.26 13.21 26.53
CA ARG A 41 0.45 14.23 25.83
C ARG A 41 -0.50 13.57 24.84
N ASP A 42 -1.11 12.46 25.26
CA ASP A 42 -2.10 11.66 24.52
C ASP A 42 -3.48 12.33 24.42
N ARG A 43 -3.63 13.55 24.95
CA ARG A 43 -4.86 14.36 24.85
C ARG A 43 -4.60 15.71 24.20
N CYS A 44 -5.58 16.22 23.47
CA CYS A 44 -5.52 17.56 22.88
C CYS A 44 -5.31 18.62 23.98
N ALA A 45 -4.38 19.55 23.75
CA ALA A 45 -4.05 20.59 24.74
C ALA A 45 -5.20 21.55 25.07
N GLN A 46 -6.24 21.64 24.22
CA GLN A 46 -7.33 22.61 24.37
C GLN A 46 -8.69 21.99 24.73
N CYS A 47 -9.02 20.81 24.17
CA CYS A 47 -10.30 20.15 24.46
C CYS A 47 -10.17 18.84 25.26
N SER A 48 -8.94 18.43 25.62
CA SER A 48 -8.67 17.18 26.37
C SER A 48 -9.17 15.88 25.74
N ALA A 49 -9.65 15.94 24.49
CA ALA A 49 -10.05 14.77 23.73
C ALA A 49 -8.85 13.85 23.47
N PRO A 50 -9.02 12.52 23.54
CA PRO A 50 -7.93 11.57 23.32
C PRO A 50 -7.45 11.62 21.86
N LEU A 51 -6.13 11.51 21.67
CA LEU A 51 -5.50 11.35 20.36
C LEU A 51 -5.68 9.91 19.88
N SER A 52 -5.87 9.73 18.57
CA SER A 52 -6.03 8.41 17.98
C SER A 52 -4.70 7.62 18.00
N LEU A 53 -4.79 6.33 18.32
CA LEU A 53 -3.65 5.39 18.32
C LEU A 53 -3.11 5.10 16.91
N ARG A 54 -3.79 5.56 15.86
CA ARG A 54 -3.38 5.38 14.46
C ARG A 54 -1.94 5.86 14.22
N ALA A 55 -1.64 7.12 14.55
CA ALA A 55 -0.33 7.72 14.29
C ALA A 55 0.81 6.99 15.02
N PRO A 56 0.74 6.72 16.35
CA PRO A 56 1.81 5.99 17.01
C PRO A 56 1.98 4.56 16.48
N ILE A 57 0.91 3.84 16.11
CA ILE A 57 1.01 2.49 15.54
C ILE A 57 1.77 2.52 14.21
N VAL A 58 1.44 3.46 13.31
CA VAL A 58 2.12 3.56 12.00
C VAL A 58 3.56 4.01 12.17
N GLU A 59 3.85 4.96 13.05
CA GLU A 59 5.22 5.44 13.32
C GLU A 59 6.10 4.32 13.88
N ILE A 60 5.63 3.62 14.91
CA ILE A 60 6.37 2.51 15.54
C ILE A 60 6.53 1.35 14.56
N GLY A 61 5.48 1.00 13.81
CA GLY A 61 5.55 -0.05 12.79
C GLY A 61 6.55 0.27 11.68
N THR A 62 6.60 1.52 11.21
CA THR A 62 7.57 1.97 10.20
C THR A 62 8.99 1.95 10.77
N ALA A 63 9.19 2.43 12.00
CA ALA A 63 10.49 2.42 12.66
C ALA A 63 11.01 0.99 12.90
N ALA A 64 10.13 0.08 13.34
CA ALA A 64 10.46 -1.33 13.52
C ALA A 64 10.83 -2.01 12.20
N LEU A 65 10.08 -1.72 11.13
CA LEU A 65 10.39 -2.22 9.79
C LEU A 65 11.76 -1.72 9.31
N PHE A 66 12.05 -0.42 9.48
CA PHE A 66 13.34 0.16 9.08
C PHE A 66 14.49 -0.41 9.89
N ALA A 67 14.32 -0.60 11.19
CA ALA A 67 15.31 -1.26 12.04
C ALA A 67 15.58 -2.69 11.55
N TRP A 68 14.52 -3.46 11.25
CA TRP A 68 14.66 -4.81 10.70
C TRP A 68 15.37 -4.83 9.34
N LEU A 69 15.04 -3.90 8.43
CA LEU A 69 15.72 -3.77 7.13
C LEU A 69 17.21 -3.40 7.31
N ALA A 70 17.53 -2.53 8.27
CA ALA A 70 18.90 -2.13 8.57
C ALA A 70 19.74 -3.25 9.20
N LEU A 71 19.10 -4.22 9.87
CA LEU A 71 19.77 -5.43 10.36
C LEU A 71 20.03 -6.45 9.24
N ARG A 72 19.28 -6.38 8.12
CA ARG A 72 19.34 -7.34 7.03
C ARG A 72 20.25 -6.90 5.89
N TYR A 73 20.26 -5.62 5.57
CA TYR A 73 21.03 -5.08 4.44
C TYR A 73 22.16 -4.17 4.92
N PRO A 74 23.32 -4.19 4.24
CA PRO A 74 24.40 -3.27 4.55
C PRO A 74 23.95 -1.82 4.36
N ILE A 75 24.52 -0.93 5.17
CA ILE A 75 24.26 0.51 5.05
C ILE A 75 24.74 0.97 3.66
N GLY A 76 23.81 1.51 2.87
CA GLY A 76 24.09 1.94 1.51
C GLY A 76 22.84 2.42 0.77
N VAL A 77 23.02 2.74 -0.51
CA VAL A 77 21.94 3.27 -1.37
C VAL A 77 20.77 2.28 -1.47
N TYR A 78 21.06 0.97 -1.56
CA TYR A 78 20.04 -0.08 -1.59
C TYR A 78 19.09 0.00 -0.39
N LEU A 79 19.63 0.06 0.83
CA LEU A 79 18.83 0.18 2.05
C LEU A 79 17.97 1.46 2.04
N GLY A 80 18.54 2.59 1.60
CA GLY A 80 17.79 3.85 1.46
C GLY A 80 16.60 3.73 0.50
N VAL A 81 16.80 3.12 -0.66
CA VAL A 81 15.74 2.91 -1.67
C VAL A 81 14.66 1.95 -1.16
N VAL A 82 15.03 0.83 -0.54
CA VAL A 82 14.07 -0.14 0.02
C VAL A 82 13.27 0.47 1.17
N CYS A 83 13.92 1.21 2.08
CA CYS A 83 13.21 1.94 3.15
C CYS A 83 12.25 2.98 2.58
N PHE A 84 12.66 3.73 1.56
CA PHE A 84 11.81 4.72 0.90
C PHE A 84 10.54 4.07 0.32
N PHE A 85 10.68 3.00 -0.49
CA PHE A 85 9.51 2.32 -1.05
C PHE A 85 8.68 1.60 0.00
N SER A 86 9.30 1.12 1.08
CA SER A 86 8.57 0.56 2.23
C SER A 86 7.66 1.60 2.88
N ALA A 87 8.14 2.84 3.08
CA ALA A 87 7.31 3.93 3.58
C ALA A 87 6.17 4.29 2.62
N VAL A 88 6.42 4.27 1.31
CA VAL A 88 5.38 4.48 0.28
C VAL A 88 4.32 3.38 0.34
N LEU A 89 4.73 2.11 0.45
CA LEU A 89 3.80 0.98 0.57
C LEU A 89 2.97 1.05 1.86
N ILE A 90 3.58 1.41 2.99
CA ILE A 90 2.86 1.66 4.24
C ILE A 90 1.85 2.80 4.07
N LEU A 91 2.24 3.91 3.45
CA LEU A 91 1.36 5.04 3.18
C LEU A 91 0.14 4.61 2.36
N ILE A 92 0.35 3.89 1.25
CA ILE A 92 -0.73 3.39 0.40
C ILE A 92 -1.62 2.41 1.18
N ALA A 93 -1.04 1.50 1.96
CA ALA A 93 -1.79 0.53 2.76
C ALA A 93 -2.68 1.21 3.80
N VAL A 94 -2.15 2.22 4.51
CA VAL A 94 -2.91 2.99 5.50
C VAL A 94 -4.04 3.78 4.85
N ILE A 95 -3.78 4.44 3.72
CA ILE A 95 -4.82 5.18 2.98
C ILE A 95 -5.90 4.22 2.47
N ASP A 96 -5.51 3.05 1.95
CA ASP A 96 -6.45 2.07 1.43
C ASP A 96 -7.30 1.44 2.54
N LEU A 97 -6.72 1.12 3.70
CA LEU A 97 -7.47 0.60 4.85
C LEU A 97 -8.50 1.61 5.38
N GLU A 98 -8.22 2.90 5.34
CA GLU A 98 -9.11 3.93 5.87
C GLU A 98 -10.15 4.42 4.86
N HIS A 99 -9.73 4.60 3.62
CA HIS A 99 -10.52 5.28 2.61
C HIS A 99 -10.88 4.41 1.42
N LYS A 100 -10.30 3.19 1.30
CA LYS A 100 -10.49 2.27 0.17
C LYS A 100 -10.18 2.92 -1.17
N LEU A 101 -9.14 3.77 -1.18
CA LEU A 101 -8.74 4.59 -2.31
C LEU A 101 -7.23 4.48 -2.54
N ILE A 102 -6.86 4.18 -3.78
CA ILE A 102 -5.48 4.22 -4.24
C ILE A 102 -5.30 5.49 -5.08
N LEU A 103 -4.58 6.47 -4.54
CA LEU A 103 -4.41 7.78 -5.16
C LEU A 103 -3.41 7.71 -6.32
N ASN A 104 -3.86 8.09 -7.52
CA ASN A 104 -3.01 8.18 -8.72
C ASN A 104 -1.83 9.14 -8.53
N VAL A 105 -2.04 10.19 -7.73
CA VAL A 105 -1.03 11.21 -7.38
C VAL A 105 0.15 10.59 -6.63
N VAL A 106 -0.05 9.45 -5.96
CA VAL A 106 1.02 8.71 -5.30
C VAL A 106 1.48 7.54 -6.18
N SER A 107 0.55 6.73 -6.70
CA SER A 107 0.93 5.48 -7.38
C SER A 107 1.74 5.71 -8.65
N LEU A 108 1.33 6.64 -9.53
CA LEU A 108 1.99 6.87 -10.83
C LEU A 108 3.43 7.41 -10.71
N PRO A 109 3.69 8.50 -9.94
CA PRO A 109 5.07 8.97 -9.79
C PRO A 109 5.95 7.95 -9.09
N MET A 110 5.39 7.16 -8.16
CA MET A 110 6.15 6.10 -7.50
C MET A 110 6.44 4.94 -8.45
N THR A 111 5.57 4.60 -9.41
CA THR A 111 5.88 3.61 -10.45
C THR A 111 7.03 4.09 -11.34
N ALA A 112 7.01 5.36 -11.74
CA ALA A 112 8.10 5.95 -12.52
C ALA A 112 9.43 5.94 -11.74
N LEU A 113 9.39 6.32 -10.47
CA LEU A 113 10.57 6.30 -9.60
C LEU A 113 11.07 4.86 -9.34
N ALA A 114 10.18 3.90 -9.18
CA ALA A 114 10.50 2.48 -9.04
C ALA A 114 11.18 1.93 -10.30
N PHE A 115 10.70 2.33 -11.48
CA PHE A 115 11.34 1.99 -12.74
C PHE A 115 12.75 2.58 -12.86
N LEU A 116 12.95 3.85 -12.49
CA LEU A 116 14.26 4.50 -12.51
C LEU A 116 15.26 3.86 -11.53
N THR A 117 14.77 3.43 -10.37
CA THR A 117 15.57 2.77 -9.33
C THR A 117 15.64 1.25 -9.49
N SER A 118 15.06 0.69 -10.56
CA SER A 118 14.99 -0.75 -10.79
C SER A 118 16.36 -1.46 -10.84
N PRO A 119 17.47 -0.86 -11.33
CA PRO A 119 18.78 -1.53 -11.25
C PRO A 119 19.25 -1.78 -9.82
N ILE A 120 18.95 -0.84 -8.91
CA ILE A 120 19.28 -0.95 -7.50
C ILE A 120 18.36 -2.00 -6.86
N LEU A 121 17.05 -1.92 -7.11
CA LEU A 121 16.06 -2.81 -6.51
C LEU A 121 16.23 -4.27 -6.92
N LEU A 122 16.40 -4.52 -8.23
CA LEU A 122 16.47 -5.87 -8.80
C LEU A 122 17.88 -6.46 -8.79
N GLY A 123 18.92 -5.63 -8.75
CA GLY A 123 20.29 -6.12 -8.63
C GLY A 123 20.64 -6.57 -7.20
N GLY A 124 19.95 -6.06 -6.18
CA GLY A 124 20.07 -6.52 -4.79
C GLY A 124 21.14 -5.79 -3.95
N PRO A 125 21.42 -6.28 -2.74
CA PRO A 125 22.38 -5.66 -1.82
C PRO A 125 23.81 -5.77 -2.37
N GLY A 126 24.55 -4.65 -2.42
CA GLY A 126 25.94 -4.62 -2.88
C GLY A 126 26.15 -4.30 -4.37
N THR A 127 25.08 -4.01 -5.12
CA THR A 127 25.19 -3.54 -6.51
C THR A 127 25.90 -2.19 -6.57
N THR A 128 26.99 -2.10 -7.33
CA THR A 128 27.60 -0.84 -7.71
C THR A 128 26.90 -0.26 -8.95
N ILE A 129 26.85 1.07 -9.04
CA ILE A 129 26.15 1.79 -10.13
C ILE A 129 26.75 1.46 -11.52
N GLU A 130 27.97 0.92 -11.56
CA GLU A 130 28.66 0.55 -12.80
C GLU A 130 28.04 -0.65 -13.53
N SER A 131 27.28 -1.52 -12.84
CA SER A 131 26.57 -2.63 -13.50
C SER A 131 25.20 -2.21 -14.03
N LEU A 132 25.11 -1.02 -14.67
CA LEU A 132 23.91 -0.45 -15.30
C LEU A 132 23.52 -1.23 -16.58
N ALA A 133 23.30 -2.54 -16.44
CA ALA A 133 22.80 -3.38 -17.50
C ALA A 133 21.38 -2.93 -17.89
N LEU A 134 21.01 -3.11 -19.16
CA LEU A 134 19.63 -2.84 -19.62
C LEU A 134 18.61 -3.87 -19.07
N LYS A 135 19.10 -4.99 -18.52
CA LYS A 135 18.30 -6.13 -18.05
C LYS A 135 17.32 -5.77 -16.91
N PRO A 136 17.71 -5.07 -15.82
CA PRO A 136 16.79 -4.69 -14.74
C PRO A 136 15.65 -3.79 -15.23
N TYR A 137 15.95 -2.83 -16.11
CA TYR A 137 14.91 -1.98 -16.71
C TYR A 137 13.92 -2.80 -17.53
N TRP A 138 14.40 -3.77 -18.30
CA TRP A 138 13.52 -4.67 -19.06
C TRP A 138 12.63 -5.52 -18.15
N LEU A 139 13.19 -6.09 -17.07
CA LEU A 139 12.45 -6.88 -16.09
C LEU A 139 11.41 -6.03 -15.35
N ALA A 140 11.73 -4.79 -14.99
CA ALA A 140 10.80 -3.85 -14.37
C ALA A 140 9.69 -3.44 -15.33
N PHE A 141 10.01 -3.16 -16.60
CA PHE A 141 9.03 -2.85 -17.63
C PHE A 141 8.05 -4.01 -17.85
N LEU A 142 8.57 -5.23 -18.04
CA LEU A 142 7.76 -6.43 -18.16
C LEU A 142 6.94 -6.67 -16.88
N GLY A 143 7.50 -6.37 -15.71
CA GLY A 143 6.81 -6.44 -14.43
C GLY A 143 5.61 -5.50 -14.37
N ILE A 144 5.79 -4.23 -14.75
CA ILE A 144 4.73 -3.22 -14.83
C ILE A 144 3.62 -3.69 -15.78
N VAL A 145 3.99 -4.07 -17.01
CA VAL A 145 3.05 -4.48 -18.06
C VAL A 145 2.28 -5.72 -17.62
N THR A 146 2.97 -6.74 -17.09
CA THR A 146 2.34 -7.98 -16.64
C THR A 146 1.42 -7.73 -15.45
N GLY A 147 1.88 -7.00 -14.43
CA GLY A 147 1.08 -6.65 -13.26
C GLY A 147 -0.19 -5.88 -13.64
N TYR A 148 -0.05 -4.88 -14.51
CA TYR A 148 -1.16 -4.08 -15.01
C TYR A 148 -2.15 -4.91 -15.86
N LEU A 149 -1.67 -5.64 -16.86
CA LEU A 149 -2.54 -6.39 -17.77
C LEU A 149 -3.28 -7.54 -17.08
N VAL A 150 -2.61 -8.29 -16.21
CA VAL A 150 -3.25 -9.41 -15.49
C VAL A 150 -4.36 -8.90 -14.57
N THR A 151 -4.10 -7.86 -13.79
CA THR A 151 -5.11 -7.30 -12.88
C THR A 151 -6.22 -6.56 -13.63
N LEU A 152 -5.91 -5.89 -14.75
CA LEU A 152 -6.90 -5.31 -15.65
C LEU A 152 -7.81 -6.39 -16.26
N GLY A 153 -7.24 -7.54 -16.65
CA GLY A 153 -7.99 -8.69 -17.13
C GLY A 153 -8.96 -9.23 -16.08
N ILE A 154 -8.51 -9.38 -14.82
CA ILE A 154 -9.35 -9.77 -13.69
C ILE A 154 -10.47 -8.74 -13.46
N TYR A 155 -10.17 -7.44 -13.54
CA TYR A 155 -11.15 -6.37 -13.41
C TYR A 155 -12.26 -6.48 -14.47
N TYR A 156 -11.90 -6.59 -15.75
CA TYR A 156 -12.89 -6.72 -16.83
C TYR A 156 -13.66 -8.04 -16.78
N LEU A 157 -13.03 -9.15 -16.40
CA LEU A 157 -13.72 -10.42 -16.13
C LEU A 157 -14.76 -10.26 -15.03
N GLY A 158 -14.43 -9.56 -13.95
CA GLY A 158 -15.37 -9.24 -12.87
C GLY A 158 -16.56 -8.41 -13.34
N VAL A 159 -16.31 -7.39 -14.17
CA VAL A 159 -17.37 -6.57 -14.78
C VAL A 159 -18.27 -7.40 -15.70
N LEU A 160 -17.67 -8.27 -16.53
CA LEU A 160 -18.41 -9.16 -17.42
C LEU A 160 -19.27 -10.15 -16.64
N PHE A 161 -18.71 -10.77 -15.60
CA PHE A 161 -19.43 -11.67 -14.70
C PHE A 161 -20.63 -10.98 -14.04
N LEU A 162 -20.43 -9.75 -13.53
CA LEU A 162 -21.52 -8.95 -12.98
C LEU A 162 -22.58 -8.62 -14.02
N ARG A 163 -22.19 -8.33 -15.26
CA ARG A 163 -23.14 -8.06 -16.36
C ARG A 163 -24.01 -9.27 -16.68
N ILE A 164 -23.43 -10.47 -16.65
CA ILE A 164 -24.14 -11.73 -16.88
C ILE A 164 -25.09 -12.04 -15.72
N VAL A 165 -24.61 -11.97 -14.47
CA VAL A 165 -25.41 -12.29 -13.28
C VAL A 165 -26.51 -11.26 -13.02
N ASN A 166 -26.27 -9.97 -13.29
CA ASN A 166 -27.26 -8.91 -13.14
C ASN A 166 -28.41 -8.99 -14.16
N ARG A 167 -28.28 -9.74 -15.26
CA ARG A 167 -29.41 -9.99 -16.18
C ARG A 167 -30.52 -10.83 -15.55
N GLY A 168 -30.20 -11.68 -14.58
CA GLY A 168 -31.15 -12.59 -13.92
C GLY A 168 -31.53 -12.23 -12.48
N ARG A 169 -31.07 -11.09 -11.94
CA ARG A 169 -31.36 -10.68 -10.56
C ARG A 169 -32.23 -9.43 -10.50
N ALA A 170 -33.28 -9.47 -9.68
CA ALA A 170 -34.13 -8.32 -9.37
C ALA A 170 -33.38 -7.19 -8.63
N LYS A 171 -32.30 -7.51 -7.89
CA LYS A 171 -31.44 -6.54 -7.19
C LYS A 171 -30.06 -6.47 -7.86
N LYS A 172 -29.79 -5.38 -8.57
CA LYS A 172 -28.52 -5.13 -9.26
C LYS A 172 -27.39 -4.94 -8.25
N ILE A 173 -26.31 -5.70 -8.41
CA ILE A 173 -25.07 -5.52 -7.65
C ILE A 173 -24.17 -4.62 -8.48
N ASN A 174 -23.89 -3.42 -7.97
CA ASN A 174 -23.03 -2.43 -8.63
C ASN A 174 -21.61 -2.37 -8.05
N THR A 175 -21.26 -3.25 -7.12
CA THR A 175 -19.94 -3.28 -6.50
C THR A 175 -19.05 -4.30 -7.21
N VAL A 176 -18.14 -3.81 -8.04
CA VAL A 176 -17.04 -4.61 -8.58
C VAL A 176 -16.08 -4.95 -7.45
N ALA A 177 -15.69 -6.22 -7.34
CA ALA A 177 -14.82 -6.70 -6.26
C ALA A 177 -13.39 -6.14 -6.35
N PHE A 178 -12.90 -5.90 -7.57
CA PHE A 178 -11.59 -5.30 -7.84
C PHE A 178 -11.74 -3.87 -8.33
N GLY A 179 -10.93 -2.95 -7.80
CA GLY A 179 -10.91 -1.56 -8.19
C GLY A 179 -9.85 -1.27 -9.25
N MET A 180 -10.07 -0.21 -10.04
CA MET A 180 -9.03 0.34 -10.93
C MET A 180 -7.78 0.80 -10.14
N GLY A 181 -7.93 1.05 -8.84
CA GLY A 181 -6.81 1.32 -7.93
C GLY A 181 -5.84 0.14 -7.82
N ASP A 182 -6.37 -1.07 -7.66
CA ASP A 182 -5.56 -2.30 -7.50
C ASP A 182 -4.71 -2.57 -8.74
N VAL A 183 -5.25 -2.24 -9.93
CA VAL A 183 -4.53 -2.37 -11.22
C VAL A 183 -3.29 -1.48 -11.25
N LYS A 184 -3.40 -0.24 -10.75
CA LYS A 184 -2.27 0.70 -10.70
C LYS A 184 -1.25 0.31 -9.66
N LEU A 185 -1.71 -0.19 -8.52
CA LEU A 185 -0.84 -0.73 -7.47
C LEU A 185 -0.09 -1.97 -7.96
N ALA A 186 -0.73 -2.86 -8.72
CA ALA A 186 -0.06 -4.00 -9.34
C ALA A 186 1.01 -3.57 -10.35
N GLY A 187 0.78 -2.49 -11.11
CA GLY A 187 1.81 -1.87 -11.94
C GLY A 187 3.00 -1.34 -11.13
N LEU A 188 2.74 -0.62 -10.02
CA LEU A 188 3.79 -0.17 -9.10
C LEU A 188 4.60 -1.34 -8.53
N LEU A 189 3.93 -2.37 -8.00
CA LEU A 189 4.60 -3.55 -7.48
C LEU A 189 5.40 -4.27 -8.58
N GLY A 190 4.87 -4.33 -9.80
CA GLY A 190 5.57 -4.86 -10.96
C GLY A 190 6.88 -4.11 -11.26
N ALA A 191 6.93 -2.80 -11.07
CA ALA A 191 8.16 -2.02 -11.19
C ALA A 191 9.16 -2.34 -10.06
N LEU A 192 8.65 -2.59 -8.85
CA LEU A 192 9.48 -2.84 -7.67
C LEU A 192 10.11 -4.23 -7.65
N VAL A 193 9.33 -5.27 -7.99
CA VAL A 193 9.79 -6.67 -7.92
C VAL A 193 10.19 -7.24 -9.28
N GLY A 194 9.76 -6.63 -10.38
CA GLY A 194 10.05 -7.09 -11.73
C GLY A 194 9.32 -8.37 -12.15
N PHE A 195 9.54 -8.77 -13.40
CA PHE A 195 9.12 -10.06 -13.93
C PHE A 195 10.18 -11.14 -13.64
N PRO A 196 9.81 -12.39 -13.32
CA PRO A 196 8.45 -12.94 -13.18
C PRO A 196 7.85 -12.76 -11.78
N ALA A 197 8.57 -12.12 -10.84
CA ALA A 197 8.17 -12.01 -9.43
C ALA A 197 6.76 -11.46 -9.23
N ILE A 198 6.32 -10.51 -10.06
CA ILE A 198 4.97 -9.94 -10.00
C ILE A 198 3.85 -10.98 -10.12
N VAL A 199 4.03 -12.04 -10.90
CA VAL A 199 3.01 -13.10 -11.05
C VAL A 199 2.83 -13.83 -9.73
N TYR A 200 3.93 -14.15 -9.04
CA TYR A 200 3.87 -14.75 -7.71
C TYR A 200 3.24 -13.79 -6.71
N VAL A 201 3.61 -12.50 -6.72
CA VAL A 201 2.97 -11.48 -5.86
C VAL A 201 1.45 -11.49 -6.00
N LEU A 202 0.93 -11.54 -7.24
CA LEU A 202 -0.51 -11.59 -7.48
C LEU A 202 -1.15 -12.87 -6.93
N VAL A 203 -0.52 -14.03 -7.12
CA VAL A 203 -1.02 -15.31 -6.58
C VAL A 203 -1.03 -15.30 -5.06
N TYR A 204 0.08 -14.89 -4.42
CA TYR A 204 0.18 -14.80 -2.97
C TYR A 204 -0.81 -13.80 -2.38
N ALA A 205 -1.05 -12.67 -3.05
CA ALA A 205 -2.05 -11.69 -2.63
C ALA A 205 -3.47 -12.29 -2.63
N ILE A 206 -3.83 -13.08 -3.64
CA ILE A 206 -5.11 -13.80 -3.70
C ILE A 206 -5.22 -14.81 -2.55
N LEU A 207 -4.17 -15.60 -2.30
CA LEU A 207 -4.15 -16.58 -1.22
C LEU A 207 -4.30 -15.92 0.16
N LEU A 208 -3.53 -14.86 0.42
CA LEU A 208 -3.60 -14.09 1.66
C LEU A 208 -4.97 -13.43 1.85
N GLY A 209 -5.54 -12.86 0.79
CA GLY A 209 -6.89 -12.30 0.81
C GLY A 209 -7.96 -13.36 1.10
N GLY A 210 -7.82 -14.56 0.53
CA GLY A 210 -8.70 -15.71 0.80
C GLY A 210 -8.64 -16.16 2.25
N VAL A 211 -7.44 -16.33 2.81
CA VAL A 211 -7.24 -16.65 4.23
C VAL A 211 -7.82 -15.55 5.12
N GLY A 212 -7.55 -14.27 4.81
CA GLY A 212 -8.11 -13.14 5.53
C GLY A 212 -9.64 -13.10 5.51
N ALA A 213 -10.25 -13.41 4.38
CA ALA A 213 -11.71 -13.52 4.26
C ALA A 213 -12.29 -14.66 5.12
N ILE A 214 -11.66 -15.85 5.11
CA ILE A 214 -12.07 -16.99 5.92
C ILE A 214 -11.98 -16.65 7.42
N LEU A 215 -10.86 -16.07 7.86
CA LEU A 215 -10.66 -15.65 9.25
C LEU A 215 -11.69 -14.60 9.68
N PHE A 216 -11.99 -13.63 8.80
CA PHE A 216 -13.00 -12.61 9.08
C PHE A 216 -14.40 -13.20 9.23
N ILE A 217 -14.76 -14.16 8.38
CA ILE A 217 -16.05 -14.88 8.47
C ILE A 217 -16.11 -15.71 9.75
N ALA A 218 -15.06 -16.47 10.07
CA ALA A 218 -14.97 -17.28 11.28
C ALA A 218 -15.10 -16.43 12.56
N PHE A 219 -14.38 -15.31 12.62
CA PHE A 219 -14.44 -14.36 13.75
C PHE A 219 -15.85 -13.77 13.92
N ARG A 220 -16.51 -13.39 12.83
CA ARG A 220 -17.90 -12.87 12.89
C ARG A 220 -18.90 -13.94 13.30
N ALA A 221 -18.73 -15.17 12.82
CA ALA A 221 -19.56 -16.31 13.23
C ALA A 221 -19.42 -16.57 14.73
N ALA A 222 -18.20 -16.51 15.27
CA ALA A 222 -17.93 -16.64 16.69
C ALA A 222 -18.52 -15.49 17.53
N THR A 223 -18.56 -14.27 16.99
CA THR A 223 -19.01 -13.05 17.72
C THR A 223 -20.51 -12.73 17.55
N ARG A 224 -21.27 -13.58 16.84
CA ARG A 224 -22.73 -13.42 16.56
C ARG A 224 -23.16 -12.03 16.09
N ARG A 225 -22.30 -11.29 15.38
CA ARG A 225 -22.66 -9.98 14.80
C ARG A 225 -23.39 -10.16 13.47
N PRO A 226 -24.39 -9.33 13.15
CA PRO A 226 -25.16 -9.45 11.91
C PRO A 226 -24.25 -9.34 10.68
N TYR A 227 -24.39 -10.31 9.77
CA TYR A 227 -23.64 -10.38 8.54
C TYR A 227 -24.29 -9.49 7.49
N SER A 228 -23.64 -8.37 7.12
CA SER A 228 -23.94 -7.76 5.82
C SER A 228 -23.07 -8.47 4.78
N ALA A 229 -23.67 -9.37 4.01
CA ALA A 229 -23.10 -9.79 2.74
C ALA A 229 -22.72 -8.52 1.96
N PHE A 230 -21.57 -8.49 1.31
CA PHE A 230 -20.99 -7.32 0.62
C PHE A 230 -20.30 -6.26 1.50
N THR A 231 -19.75 -6.63 2.67
CA THR A 231 -18.72 -5.77 3.27
C THR A 231 -17.46 -5.87 2.40
N ALA A 232 -17.20 -4.86 1.57
CA ALA A 232 -16.03 -4.83 0.70
C ALA A 232 -14.74 -4.88 1.55
N ILE A 233 -14.07 -6.03 1.54
CA ILE A 233 -12.74 -6.21 2.13
C ILE A 233 -11.75 -5.54 1.17
N PRO A 234 -10.96 -4.55 1.61
CA PRO A 234 -9.96 -3.93 0.75
C PRO A 234 -8.92 -4.98 0.35
N TYR A 235 -8.71 -5.15 -0.95
CA TYR A 235 -7.72 -6.10 -1.50
C TYR A 235 -6.30 -5.53 -1.47
N GLY A 236 -6.17 -4.20 -1.62
CA GLY A 236 -4.92 -3.46 -1.60
C GLY A 236 -3.93 -3.84 -0.49
N PRO A 237 -4.33 -4.07 0.77
CA PRO A 237 -3.40 -4.39 1.85
C PRO A 237 -2.77 -5.78 1.68
N TYR A 238 -3.52 -6.76 1.18
CA TYR A 238 -2.98 -8.10 0.88
C TYR A 238 -2.02 -8.06 -0.32
N LEU A 239 -2.34 -7.23 -1.31
CA LEU A 239 -1.47 -6.99 -2.45
C LEU A 239 -0.15 -6.33 -2.03
N ILE A 240 -0.22 -5.32 -1.15
CA ILE A 240 0.97 -4.67 -0.58
C ILE A 240 1.77 -5.63 0.28
N LEU A 241 1.11 -6.46 1.10
CA LEU A 241 1.80 -7.43 1.96
C LEU A 241 2.58 -8.46 1.13
N ALA A 242 1.97 -9.02 0.09
CA ALA A 242 2.66 -9.90 -0.85
C ALA A 242 3.79 -9.17 -1.58
N GLY A 243 3.54 -7.95 -2.09
CA GLY A 243 4.56 -7.15 -2.79
C GLY A 243 5.75 -6.81 -1.90
N ALA A 244 5.51 -6.41 -0.66
CA ALA A 244 6.55 -6.13 0.33
C ALA A 244 7.35 -7.39 0.68
N ALA A 245 6.69 -8.54 0.84
CA ALA A 245 7.39 -9.81 1.04
C ALA A 245 8.34 -10.11 -0.12
N PHE A 246 7.91 -9.98 -1.37
CA PHE A 246 8.80 -10.20 -2.52
C PHE A 246 9.86 -9.10 -2.67
N LEU A 247 9.59 -7.86 -2.26
CA LEU A 247 10.59 -6.81 -2.24
C LEU A 247 11.73 -7.12 -1.26
N TYR A 248 11.41 -7.66 -0.08
CA TYR A 248 12.40 -7.93 0.97
C TYR A 248 13.08 -9.30 0.81
N PHE A 249 12.34 -10.31 0.37
CA PHE A 249 12.86 -11.68 0.26
C PHE A 249 13.23 -12.06 -1.18
N GLY A 250 12.80 -11.28 -2.18
CA GLY A 250 13.03 -11.56 -3.61
C GLY A 250 14.49 -11.73 -4.00
N PRO A 251 15.43 -10.86 -3.57
CA PRO A 251 16.84 -11.01 -3.88
C PRO A 251 17.42 -12.36 -3.39
N GLU A 252 17.03 -12.79 -2.20
CA GLU A 252 17.49 -14.04 -1.60
C GLU A 252 16.80 -15.28 -2.22
N LEU A 253 15.52 -15.16 -2.58
CA LEU A 253 14.78 -16.21 -3.27
C LEU A 253 15.33 -16.46 -4.68
N LEU A 254 15.72 -15.39 -5.40
CA LEU A 254 16.39 -15.49 -6.69
C LEU A 254 17.80 -16.09 -6.56
N ALA A 255 18.58 -15.69 -5.55
CA ALA A 255 19.89 -16.27 -5.29
C ALA A 255 19.81 -17.78 -4.99
N ARG A 256 18.91 -18.19 -4.08
CA ARG A 256 18.68 -19.61 -3.75
C ARG A 256 18.12 -20.43 -4.91
N ALA A 257 17.23 -19.86 -5.73
CA ALA A 257 16.69 -20.54 -6.90
C ALA A 257 17.73 -20.73 -8.02
N LEU A 258 18.77 -19.87 -8.06
CA LEU A 258 19.90 -19.98 -8.99
C LEU A 258 21.07 -20.81 -8.45
N GLY A 259 20.95 -21.38 -7.24
CA GLY A 259 21.94 -22.29 -6.67
C GLY A 259 23.24 -21.63 -6.22
N ALA A 260 23.19 -20.34 -5.86
CA ALA A 260 24.29 -19.62 -5.22
C ALA A 260 24.05 -19.41 -3.72
#